data_AF-A0A939VDG7-F1
#
_entry.id   AF-A0A939VDG7-F1
#
_cell.length_a   1.000
_cell.length_b   1.000
_cell.length_c   1.000
_cell.angle_alpha   90.00
_cell.angle_beta   90.00
_cell.angle_gamma   90.00
#
_symmetry.space_group_name_H-M   'P 1'
#
loop_
_entity.id
_entity.type
_entity.pdbx_description
1 polymer ?
#
loop_
_entity_poly.entity_id
_entity_poly.type
_entity_poly.pdbx_seq_one_letter_code
_entity_poly.pdbx_strand_id
1 'polypeptide(L)' 'MARQENKTKNFILRVDSDTMDAIEAWAADEFRSTNGQLQWIITEALRKAKRLPKKKKENGAEAI' A
#
# COMPACT_ATOMS: atom_id res chain seq x y z
N MET A 1 -21.53 15.90 4.31
CA MET A 1 -20.08 15.72 4.10
C MET A 1 -19.82 14.25 3.80
N ALA A 2 -19.55 13.88 2.54
CA ALA A 2 -19.30 12.49 2.19
C ALA A 2 -17.92 12.06 2.72
N ARG A 3 -17.90 11.09 3.65
CA ARG A 3 -16.66 10.42 4.05
C ARG A 3 -16.26 9.51 2.90
N GLN A 4 -15.19 9.83 2.17
CA GLN A 4 -14.58 8.87 1.27
C GLN A 4 -14.13 7.68 2.11
N GLU A 5 -14.80 6.53 1.96
CA GLU A 5 -14.37 5.29 2.60
C GLU A 5 -13.05 4.85 1.96
N ASN A 6 -11.95 4.95 2.71
CA ASN A 6 -10.71 4.27 2.37
C ASN A 6 -10.95 2.77 2.54
N LYS A 7 -11.45 2.13 1.47
CA LYS A 7 -11.79 0.71 1.45
C LYS A 7 -10.51 -0.11 1.48
N THR A 8 -10.03 -0.39 2.69
CA THR A 8 -8.89 -1.26 2.93
C THR A 8 -9.28 -2.68 2.57
N LYS A 9 -8.54 -3.31 1.66
CA LYS A 9 -8.75 -4.71 1.27
C LYS A 9 -7.73 -5.57 2.03
N ASN A 10 -8.22 -6.42 2.92
CA ASN A 10 -7.39 -7.36 3.65
C ASN A 10 -7.13 -8.59 2.75
N PHE A 11 -5.89 -9.06 2.70
CA PHE A 11 -5.50 -10.26 1.98
C PHE A 11 -4.41 -11.02 2.75
N ILE A 12 -4.31 -12.32 2.51
CA ILE A 12 -3.26 -13.16 3.08
C ILE A 12 -2.05 -13.09 2.15
N LEU A 13 -0.92 -12.62 2.67
CA LEU A 13 0.36 -12.64 1.99
C LEU A 13 1.09 -13.94 2.33
N ARG A 14 1.63 -14.63 1.31
CA ARG A 14 2.51 -15.79 1.50
C ARG A 14 3.95 -15.34 1.18
N VAL A 15 4.83 -15.46 2.17
CA VAL A 15 6.27 -15.22 2.05
C VAL A 15 6.99 -16.34 2.80
N ASP A 16 8.23 -16.64 2.42
CA ASP A 16 9.13 -17.47 3.21
C ASP A 16 9.61 -16.73 4.48
N SER A 17 10.07 -17.50 5.48
CA SER A 17 10.54 -16.98 6.77
C SER A 17 11.65 -15.96 6.61
N ASP A 18 12.64 -16.27 5.77
CA ASP A 18 13.86 -15.49 5.66
C ASP A 18 13.57 -14.10 5.09
N THR A 19 12.64 -14.03 4.13
CA THR A 19 12.12 -12.77 3.59
C THR A 19 11.35 -11.98 4.65
N MET A 20 10.54 -12.64 5.48
CA MET A 20 9.80 -11.95 6.55
C MET A 20 10.76 -11.35 7.57
N ASP A 21 11.76 -12.10 8.02
CA ASP A 21 12.76 -11.66 8.99
C ASP A 21 13.55 -10.46 8.47
N ALA A 22 13.93 -10.47 7.18
CA ALA A 22 14.59 -9.33 6.54
C ALA A 22 13.71 -8.08 6.51
N ILE A 23 12.40 -8.22 6.29
CA ILE A 23 11.46 -7.08 6.28
C ILE A 23 11.27 -6.54 7.70
N GLU A 24 11.20 -7.40 8.72
CA GLU A 24 11.09 -6.99 10.12
C GLU A 24 12.34 -6.24 10.59
N ALA A 25 13.54 -6.74 10.27
CA ALA A 25 14.79 -6.04 10.56
C ALA A 25 14.83 -4.65 9.90
N TRP A 26 14.47 -4.56 8.63
CA TRP A 26 14.42 -3.27 7.92
C TRP A 26 13.38 -2.30 8.52
N ALA A 27 12.21 -2.82 8.91
CA ALA A 27 11.21 -2.00 9.58
C ALA A 27 11.72 -1.47 10.92
N ALA A 28 12.45 -2.29 11.69
CA ALA A 28 13.06 -1.90 12.95
C ALA A 28 14.14 -0.82 12.76
N ASP A 29 15.01 -0.96 11.76
CA ASP A 29 16.06 0.02 11.44
C ASP A 29 15.48 1.40 11.09
N GLU A 30 14.30 1.44 10.45
CA GLU A 30 13.63 2.70 10.07
C GLU A 30 12.57 3.16 11.10
N PHE A 31 12.50 2.52 12.28
CA PHE A 31 11.51 2.79 13.33
C PHE A 31 10.05 2.77 12.83
N ARG A 32 9.73 1.78 11.98
CA ARG A 32 8.39 1.56 11.42
C ARG A 32 7.82 0.21 11.85
N SER A 33 6.51 0.06 11.71
CA SER A 33 5.89 -1.26 11.79
C SER A 33 6.14 -2.06 10.52
N THR A 34 6.19 -3.39 10.62
CA THR A 34 6.33 -4.30 9.48
C THR A 34 5.26 -4.07 8.41
N ASN A 35 4.01 -3.80 8.83
CA ASN A 35 2.92 -3.47 7.91
C ASN A 35 3.14 -2.12 7.20
N GLY A 36 3.63 -1.10 7.92
CA GLY A 36 3.99 0.18 7.32
C GLY A 36 5.12 0.04 6.31
N GLN A 37 6.11 -0.81 6.62
CA GLN A 37 7.22 -1.10 5.72
C GLN A 37 6.76 -1.83 4.46
N LEU A 38 5.90 -2.85 4.60
CA LEU A 38 5.29 -3.55 3.46
C LEU A 38 4.50 -2.58 2.55
N GLN A 39 3.71 -1.67 3.14
CA GLN A 39 2.98 -0.66 2.36
C GLN A 39 3.92 0.27 1.58
N TRP A 40 5.02 0.70 2.21
CA TRP A 40 6.03 1.52 1.56
C TRP A 40 6.70 0.79 0.40
N ILE A 41 7.15 -0.46 0.62
CA ILE A 41 7.78 -1.30 -0.42
C ILE A 41 6.83 -1.48 -1.62
N ILE A 42 5.57 -1.82 -1.38
CA ILE A 42 4.57 -2.00 -2.43
C ILE A 42 4.35 -0.69 -3.21
N THR A 43 4.22 0.43 -2.50
CA THR A 43 4.01 1.75 -3.12
C THR A 43 5.21 2.15 -3.99
N GLU A 44 6.42 1.96 -3.47
CA GLU A 44 7.66 2.21 -4.19
C GLU A 44 7.81 1.33 -5.42
N ALA A 45 7.53 0.03 -5.29
CA ALA A 45 7.57 -0.91 -6.41
C ALA A 45 6.57 -0.53 -7.52
N LEU A 46 5.33 -0.18 -7.15
CA LEU A 46 4.32 0.30 -8.10
C LEU A 46 4.74 1.62 -8.77
N ARG A 47 5.34 2.54 -8.02
CA ARG A 47 5.85 3.82 -8.54
C ARG A 47 6.97 3.58 -9.56
N LYS A 48 7.96 2.76 -9.21
CA LYS A 48 9.09 2.39 -10.09
C LYS A 48 8.60 1.67 -11.36
N ALA A 49 7.59 0.80 -11.22
CA ALA A 49 6.96 0.11 -12.34
C ALA A 49 6.02 1.00 -13.17
N LYS A 50 5.79 2.27 -12.80
CA LYS A 50 4.78 3.18 -13.39
C LYS A 50 3.36 2.60 -13.40
N ARG A 51 3.06 1.74 -12.42
CA ARG A 51 1.77 1.06 -12.23
C ARG A 51 0.95 1.63 -11.10
N LEU A 52 1.43 2.70 -10.46
CA LEU A 52 0.65 3.40 -9.45
C LEU A 52 -0.66 3.88 -10.09
N PRO A 53 -1.83 3.53 -9.52
CA PRO A 53 -3.10 3.94 -10.10
C PRO A 53 -3.14 5.47 -10.15
N LYS A 54 -3.36 6.03 -11.34
CA LYS A 54 -3.69 7.45 -11.47
C LYS A 54 -4.93 7.67 -10.61
N LYS A 55 -4.89 8.59 -9.65
CA LYS A 55 -6.09 9.03 -8.92
C LYS A 55 -7.14 9.36 -9.97
N LYS A 56 -8.11 8.47 -10.17
CA LYS A 56 -9.31 8.78 -10.93
C LYS A 56 -9.97 9.84 -10.06
N LYS A 57 -9.89 11.11 -10.47
CA LYS A 57 -10.83 12.11 -9.95
C LYS A 57 -12.19 11.47 -10.18
N GLU A 58 -12.90 11.17 -9.10
CA GLU A 58 -14.28 10.74 -9.18
C GLU A 58 -15.00 11.87 -9.91
N ASN A 59 -15.27 11.65 -11.20
CA ASN A 59 -16.07 12.56 -12.01
C ASN A 59 -17.50 12.45 -11.48
N GLY A 60 -17.80 13.20 -10.42
CA GLY A 60 -19.16 13.56 -10.03
C GLY A 60 -19.73 14.60 -10.99
N ALA A 61 -19.74 14.28 -12.29
CA ALA A 61 -20.54 14.99 -13.27
C ALA A 61 -21.85 14.22 -13.43
N GLU A 62 -22.75 14.40 -12.47
CA GLU A 62 -24.18 14.18 -12.69
C GLU A 62 -24.64 15.22 -13.73
N ALA A 63 -24.57 14.85 -15.00
CA ALA A 63 -25.71 15.02 -15.88
C ALA A 63 -26.64 13.85 -15.50
N ILE A 64 -27.94 14.00 -15.27
CA ILE A 64 -28.97 14.80 -15.93
C ILE A 64 -30.06 15.08 -14.88
#